data_AF-A0A821CRV2-F1
#
_entry.id   AF-A0A821CRV2-F1
#
_cell.length_a   1.000
_cell.length_b   1.000
_cell.length_c   1.000
_cell.angle_alpha   90.00
_cell.angle_beta   90.00
_cell.angle_gamma   90.00
#
_symmetry.space_group_name_H-M   'P 1'
#
loop_
_entity.id
_entity.type
_entity.pdbx_description
1 polymer ?
#
loop_
_entity_poly.entity_id
_entity_poly.type
_entity_poly.pdbx_seq_one_letter_code
_entity_poly.pdbx_strand_id
1 'polypeptide(L)'
;MLLDSICIPSLYVIKGIIILDIDGNRLLSKYYSNSYVTLKEQKDFEKSLFNKTHKGSGDVILLDNWTIVYRNNVDLLFYVMGSTNENE
;
A
#
# COMPACT_ATOMS: atom_id res chain seq x y z
N MET A 1 -3.06 -10.68 34.00
CA MET A 1 -2.07 -9.71 33.49
C MET A 1 -0.83 -10.50 33.13
N LEU A 2 -0.32 -10.58 31.91
CA LEU A 2 -0.65 -10.03 30.62
C LEU A 2 -0.17 -11.13 29.68
N LEU A 3 -1.07 -12.00 29.23
CA LEU A 3 -0.78 -12.73 28.00
C LEU A 3 -1.22 -11.76 26.93
N ASP A 4 -0.23 -11.05 26.40
CA ASP A 4 -0.37 -10.18 25.26
C ASP A 4 -1.30 -10.90 24.28
N SER A 5 -2.45 -10.27 24.08
CA SER A 5 -3.37 -10.59 23.01
C SER A 5 -2.57 -10.52 21.73
N ILE A 6 -1.96 -11.63 21.33
CA ILE A 6 -1.54 -11.86 19.96
C ILE A 6 -2.85 -11.75 19.20
N CYS A 7 -3.10 -10.54 18.69
CA CYS A 7 -4.20 -10.25 17.82
C CYS A 7 -3.99 -11.16 16.62
N ILE A 8 -4.75 -12.25 16.58
CA ILE A 8 -4.82 -13.09 15.40
C ILE A 8 -5.26 -12.13 14.30
N PRO A 9 -4.42 -11.85 13.28
CA PRO A 9 -4.74 -10.80 12.32
C PRO A 9 -6.03 -11.20 11.63
N SER A 10 -7.12 -10.51 11.98
CA SER A 10 -8.35 -10.62 11.22
C SER A 10 -8.06 -10.07 9.82
N LEU A 11 -8.74 -10.58 8.81
CA LEU A 11 -8.52 -10.37 7.37
C LEU A 11 -8.49 -8.88 6.90
N TYR A 12 -8.59 -7.91 7.79
CA TYR A 12 -8.71 -6.46 7.55
C TYR A 12 -7.40 -5.66 7.66
N VAL A 13 -6.25 -6.31 7.83
CA VAL A 13 -4.94 -5.61 7.91
C VAL A 13 -4.64 -4.86 6.60
N ILE A 14 -5.03 -5.45 5.46
CA ILE A 14 -4.80 -4.88 4.13
C ILE A 14 -5.86 -3.83 3.83
N LYS A 15 -5.42 -2.59 3.68
CA LYS A 15 -6.27 -1.43 3.36
C LYS A 15 -6.36 -1.17 1.86
N GLY A 16 -5.42 -1.72 1.08
CA GLY A 16 -5.55 -1.80 -0.37
C GLY A 16 -4.39 -2.50 -1.07
N ILE A 17 -4.62 -2.81 -2.34
CA ILE A 17 -3.66 -3.44 -3.26
C ILE A 17 -3.62 -2.60 -4.53
N ILE A 18 -2.42 -2.30 -5.02
CA ILE A 18 -2.20 -1.54 -6.24
C ILE A 18 -1.17 -2.28 -7.09
N ILE A 19 -1.40 -2.33 -8.40
CA ILE A 19 -0.46 -2.83 -9.40
C ILE A 19 -0.33 -1.74 -10.48
N LEU A 20 0.89 -1.27 -10.67
CA LEU A 20 1.24 -0.31 -11.70
C LEU A 20 2.18 -0.96 -12.72
N ASP A 21 2.15 -0.47 -13.96
CA ASP A 21 3.20 -0.76 -14.93
C ASP A 21 4.47 0.08 -14.67
N ILE A 22 5.53 -0.17 -15.44
CA ILE A 22 6.81 0.52 -15.33
C ILE A 22 6.74 2.04 -15.62
N ASP A 23 5.71 2.49 -16.32
CA ASP A 23 5.45 3.90 -16.64
C ASP A 23 4.57 4.61 -15.58
N GLY A 24 4.07 3.85 -14.60
CA GLY A 24 3.22 4.34 -13.51
C GLY A 24 1.73 4.36 -13.83
N ASN A 25 1.30 3.71 -14.92
CA ASN A 25 -0.12 3.54 -15.22
C ASN A 25 -0.73 2.44 -14.35
N ARG A 26 -1.95 2.71 -13.88
CA ARG A 26 -2.72 1.78 -13.06
C ARG A 26 -3.23 0.62 -13.90
N LEU A 27 -2.74 -0.59 -13.61
CA LEU A 27 -3.32 -1.84 -14.11
C LEU A 27 -4.46 -2.31 -13.20
N LEU A 28 -4.25 -2.24 -11.89
CA LEU A 28 -5.25 -2.58 -10.89
C LEU A 28 -5.08 -1.71 -9.66
N SER A 29 -6.17 -1.22 -9.10
CA SER A 29 -6.19 -0.83 -7.71
C SER A 29 -7.51 -1.18 -7.04
N LYS A 30 -7.38 -1.69 -5.82
CA LYS A 30 -8.50 -2.05 -4.98
C LYS A 30 -8.24 -1.53 -3.58
N TYR A 31 -9.09 -0.61 -3.15
CA TYR A 31 -9.06 -0.02 -1.82
C TYR A 31 -10.15 -0.67 -1.00
N TYR A 32 -9.78 -1.17 0.18
CA TYR A 32 -10.70 -1.78 1.14
C TYR A 32 -11.06 -0.81 2.28
N SER A 33 -10.33 0.29 2.41
CA SER A 33 -10.62 1.39 3.33
C SER A 33 -11.37 2.52 2.62
N ASN A 34 -12.22 3.25 3.36
CA ASN A 34 -12.93 4.43 2.88
C ASN A 34 -12.07 5.72 2.86
N SER A 35 -10.74 5.59 3.01
CA SER A 35 -9.82 6.73 3.09
C SER A 35 -9.64 7.49 1.77
N TYR A 36 -9.86 6.83 0.62
CA TYR A 36 -9.78 7.44 -0.70
C TYR A 36 -11.09 7.23 -1.45
N VAL A 37 -12.02 8.17 -1.29
CA VAL A 37 -13.39 8.07 -1.79
C VAL A 37 -13.47 8.37 -3.28
N THR A 38 -12.65 9.33 -3.76
CA THR A 38 -12.70 9.75 -5.17
C THR A 38 -11.60 9.10 -6.01
N LEU A 39 -11.90 8.86 -7.28
CA LEU A 39 -10.91 8.40 -8.25
C LEU A 39 -9.72 9.36 -8.40
N LYS A 40 -9.95 10.67 -8.21
CA LYS A 40 -8.90 11.68 -8.28
C LYS A 40 -7.89 11.48 -7.15
N GLU A 41 -8.36 11.38 -5.90
CA GLU A 41 -7.49 11.17 -4.74
C GLU A 41 -6.69 9.87 -4.86
N GLN A 42 -7.31 8.79 -5.35
CA GLN A 42 -6.60 7.54 -5.59
C GLN A 42 -5.48 7.69 -6.61
N LYS A 43 -5.73 8.40 -7.72
CA LYS A 43 -4.70 8.64 -8.77
C LYS A 43 -3.57 9.54 -8.28
N ASP A 44 -3.90 10.58 -7.52
CA ASP A 44 -2.92 11.49 -6.95
C ASP A 44 -2.00 10.74 -5.96
N PHE A 45 -2.58 9.88 -5.12
CA PHE A 45 -1.85 8.99 -4.23
C PHE A 45 -0.94 8.02 -4.98
N GLU A 46 -1.46 7.29 -5.97
CA GLU A 46 -0.68 6.33 -6.77
C GLU A 46 0.49 7.00 -7.51
N LYS A 47 0.29 8.22 -8.01
CA LYS A 47 1.35 9.00 -8.62
C LYS A 47 2.45 9.36 -7.62
N SER A 48 2.07 9.77 -6.41
CA SER A 48 3.02 10.03 -5.31
C SER A 48 3.79 8.77 -4.93
N LEU A 49 3.08 7.63 -4.82
CA LEU A 49 3.65 6.32 -4.52
C LEU A 49 4.68 5.93 -5.59
N PHE A 50 4.27 5.91 -6.86
CA PHE A 50 5.16 5.59 -7.98
C PHE A 50 6.41 6.47 -8.02
N ASN A 51 6.25 7.79 -7.87
CA ASN A 51 7.39 8.71 -7.87
C ASN A 51 8.43 8.38 -6.80
N LYS A 52 8.01 7.84 -5.65
CA LYS A 52 8.89 7.47 -4.54
C LYS A 52 9.48 6.07 -4.68
N THR A 53 8.81 5.15 -5.36
CA THR A 53 9.19 3.72 -5.39
C THR A 53 9.76 3.23 -6.71
N HIS A 54 9.46 3.86 -7.86
CA HIS A 54 9.85 3.35 -9.19
C HIS A 54 11.38 3.20 -9.39
N LYS A 55 12.18 4.02 -8.72
CA LYS A 55 13.66 3.97 -8.70
C LYS A 55 14.23 3.39 -7.40
N GLY A 56 13.36 3.06 -6.46
CA GLY A 56 13.76 2.53 -5.15
C GLY A 56 14.09 1.04 -5.24
N SER A 57 15.11 0.63 -4.50
CA SER A 57 15.46 -0.78 -4.26
C SER A 57 14.98 -1.26 -2.88
N GLY A 58 13.99 -0.57 -2.29
CA GLY A 58 13.43 -0.94 -0.99
C GLY A 58 12.25 -1.90 -1.12
N ASP A 59 11.89 -2.52 0.00
CA ASP A 59 10.73 -3.42 0.10
C ASP A 59 9.55 -2.77 0.84
N VAL A 60 9.78 -1.67 1.57
CA VAL A 60 8.76 -0.99 2.37
C VAL A 60 8.91 0.53 2.31
N ILE A 61 7.79 1.25 2.34
CA ILE A 61 7.74 2.71 2.46
C ILE A 61 6.58 3.13 3.36
N LEU A 62 6.76 4.24 4.08
CA LEU A 62 5.69 4.92 4.80
C LEU A 62 5.26 6.16 3.99
N LEU A 63 3.97 6.23 3.66
CA LEU A 63 3.38 7.33 2.88
C LEU A 63 1.96 7.58 3.35
N ASP A 64 1.62 8.84 3.64
CA ASP A 64 0.27 9.26 4.07
C ASP A 64 -0.30 8.43 5.23
N ASN A 65 0.53 8.12 6.23
CA ASN A 65 0.21 7.25 7.37
C ASN A 65 -0.20 5.82 6.98
N TRP A 66 0.24 5.35 5.81
CA TRP A 66 0.17 3.96 5.39
C TRP A 66 1.56 3.33 5.40
N THR A 67 1.63 2.11 5.90
CA THR A 67 2.76 1.22 5.69
C THR A 67 2.52 0.46 4.40
N ILE A 68 3.40 0.63 3.42
CA ILE A 68 3.24 0.06 2.09
C ILE A 68 4.43 -0.85 1.81
N VAL A 69 4.15 -2.14 1.66
CA VAL A 69 5.13 -3.11 1.20
C VAL A 69 5.03 -3.16 -0.32
N TYR A 70 6.17 -3.11 -1.00
CA TYR A 70 6.20 -3.10 -2.45
C TYR A 70 7.31 -3.98 -3.00
N ARG A 71 7.09 -4.46 -4.23
CA ARG A 71 8.09 -5.22 -4.97
C ARG A 71 7.98 -4.91 -6.45
N ASN A 72 9.13 -4.68 -7.07
CA ASN A 72 9.24 -4.54 -8.52
C ASN A 72 9.64 -5.89 -9.15
N ASN A 73 8.98 -6.28 -10.24
CA ASN A 73 9.34 -7.42 -11.06
C ASN A 73 9.20 -7.05 -12.54
N VAL A 74 10.35 -6.98 -13.23
CA VAL A 74 10.44 -6.65 -14.66
C VAL A 74 9.68 -5.35 -14.95
N ASP A 75 8.46 -5.42 -15.48
CA ASP A 75 7.66 -4.26 -15.90
C ASP A 75 6.48 -3.98 -14.96
N LEU A 76 6.42 -4.65 -13.81
CA LEU A 76 5.30 -4.58 -12.88
C LEU A 76 5.74 -4.16 -11.47
N LEU A 77 5.03 -3.19 -10.92
CA LEU A 77 5.20 -2.73 -9.54
C LEU A 77 3.99 -3.14 -8.72
N PHE A 78 4.22 -3.98 -7.72
CA PHE A 78 3.20 -4.49 -6.81
C PHE A 78 3.26 -3.75 -5.49
N TYR A 79 2.10 -3.34 -4.98
CA TYR A 79 1.96 -2.63 -3.70
C TYR A 79 0.86 -3.25 -2.85
N VAL A 80 1.16 -3.42 -1.57
CA VAL A 80 0.20 -3.82 -0.54
C VAL A 80 0.26 -2.80 0.58
N MET A 81 -0.89 -2.20 0.89
CA MET A 81 -1.01 -1.12 1.87
C MET A 81 -1.67 -1.65 3.15
N GLY A 82 -1.09 -1.31 4.30
CA GLY A 82 -1.63 -1.55 5.63
C GLY A 82 -1.57 -0.29 6.49
N SER A 83 -2.32 -0.26 7.58
CA SER A 83 -2.25 0.86 8.55
C SER A 83 -0.95 0.81 9.34
N THR A 84 -0.45 1.98 9.76
CA THR A 84 0.68 2.09 10.68
C THR A 84 0.41 1.53 12.07
N ASN A 85 -0.88 1.41 12.45
CA ASN A 85 -1.30 1.02 13.81
C ASN A 85 -1.60 -0.48 13.98
N GLU A 86 -1.33 -1.32 12.98
CA GLU A 86 -1.55 -2.79 13.12
C GLU A 86 -0.42 -3.47 13.94
N ASN A 87 0.48 -2.70 14.55
CA ASN A 87 1.68 -3.18 15.22
C ASN A 87 1.93 -2.48 16.59
N GLU A 88 0.87 -2.13 17.32
CA GLU A 88 0.89 -1.80 18.76
C GLU A 88 -0.03 -2.73 19.56
#